data_AF-F8THI1-F1
#
_entry.id   AF-F8THI1-F1
#
_cell.length_a   1.000
_cell.length_b   1.000
_cell.length_c   1.000
_cell.angle_alpha   90.00
_cell.angle_beta   90.00
_cell.angle_gamma   90.00
#
_symmetry.space_group_name_H-M   'P 1'
#
loop_
_entity.id
_entity.type
_entity.pdbx_description
1 polymer ?
#
loop_
_entity_poly.entity_id
_entity_poly.type
_entity_poly.pdbx_seq_one_letter_code
_entity_poly.pdbx_strand_id
1 'polypeptide(L)'
;PKTPKGICGADADAIVARNLLRAVAAGSGCYIHIVENTALNLKAIGESGGAIKSPAALDRLAEHLAVGGATMHEKAANVANAVLADLYRPRYEPMKLTERMAYGPRYAKWEQLGILPGGAKSEVFDGVVKSSTNLNSDPVDMLMHCLTLGISTGLYGLAMTNLLNDVMLGEPVIRPAAVGLRTIDPKYINIMITGHQHSCFTDLQEQLVSPAAAARAREAGAAGFRLVGCTCVGQDLQLRGEHYQEVFSGHAGNNFTSEAVLATGAIDMVVSEFNCTLPGIEPIADKLKIKMICIDDVAKKANAEYARYDYRDREAVTEKVIAEALAAYKARRGAVAISIPENHGNDDTITGISEISLKRFLGDSWKPLVDLIASGDIKGVVGVVGCSSMVSGGHDVLTVELTRQLIQRDIIVLSAGCSSGGLENCGLMSPSAAKLAGPSLRAVCEKLGI
;
A
#
# COMPACT_ATOMS: atom_id res chain seq x y z
N PRO A 1 12.41 -39.80 3.87
CA PRO A 1 13.77 -39.38 4.29
C PRO A 1 14.47 -40.48 5.12
N LYS A 2 15.81 -40.60 5.06
CA LYS A 2 16.57 -41.60 5.85
C LYS A 2 16.50 -41.33 7.36
N THR A 3 16.20 -40.09 7.75
CA THR A 3 15.95 -39.70 9.14
C THR A 3 14.61 -38.96 9.19
N PRO A 4 13.59 -39.46 9.92
CA PRO A 4 12.26 -38.87 9.95
C PRO A 4 12.15 -37.62 10.83
N LYS A 5 13.18 -37.33 11.63
CA LYS A 5 13.23 -36.22 12.59
C LYS A 5 14.55 -35.47 12.50
N GLY A 6 14.52 -34.18 12.81
CA GLY A 6 15.71 -33.38 13.07
C GLY A 6 16.41 -33.78 14.37
N ILE A 7 17.57 -33.18 14.65
CA ILE A 7 18.40 -33.50 15.83
C ILE A 7 17.61 -33.31 17.14
N CYS A 8 16.77 -32.28 17.22
CA CYS A 8 15.94 -32.03 18.41
C CYS A 8 14.66 -32.89 18.49
N GLY A 9 14.45 -33.81 17.55
CA GLY A 9 13.28 -34.69 17.53
C GLY A 9 12.04 -34.12 16.83
N ALA A 10 12.09 -32.89 16.30
CA ALA A 10 11.03 -32.33 15.48
C ALA A 10 10.89 -33.11 14.15
N ASP A 11 9.66 -33.45 13.78
CA ASP A 11 9.33 -34.08 12.50
C ASP A 11 9.08 -33.02 11.40
N ALA A 12 8.70 -33.50 10.21
CA ALA A 12 8.45 -32.63 9.06
C ALA A 12 7.31 -31.63 9.31
N ASP A 13 6.23 -32.06 9.98
CA ASP A 13 5.04 -31.23 10.20
C ASP A 13 5.38 -30.06 11.13
N ALA A 14 6.07 -30.33 12.24
CA ALA A 14 6.53 -29.31 13.15
C ALA A 14 7.50 -28.33 12.47
N ILE A 15 8.42 -28.81 11.64
CA ILE A 15 9.40 -27.96 10.92
C ILE A 15 8.69 -27.06 9.91
N VAL A 16 7.77 -27.59 9.11
CA VAL A 16 7.03 -26.83 8.10
C VAL A 16 6.14 -25.77 8.76
N ALA A 17 5.35 -26.16 9.76
CA ALA A 17 4.48 -25.23 10.48
C ALA A 17 5.29 -24.12 11.18
N ARG A 18 6.45 -24.46 11.77
CA ARG A 18 7.37 -23.50 12.36
C ARG A 18 7.88 -22.47 11.35
N ASN A 19 8.35 -22.92 10.20
CA ASN A 19 8.85 -22.05 9.14
C ASN A 19 7.74 -21.14 8.60
N LEU A 20 6.53 -21.68 8.42
CA LEU A 20 5.37 -20.90 7.99
C LEU A 20 4.99 -19.85 9.04
N LEU A 21 4.86 -20.21 10.31
CA LEU A 21 4.53 -19.26 11.38
C LEU A 21 5.58 -18.14 11.47
N ARG A 22 6.87 -18.47 11.32
CA ARG A 22 7.93 -17.47 11.30
C ARG A 22 7.75 -16.47 10.16
N ALA A 23 7.43 -16.97 8.96
CA ALA A 23 7.18 -16.12 7.80
C ALA A 23 5.92 -15.26 7.96
N VAL A 24 4.83 -15.83 8.48
CA VAL A 24 3.58 -15.12 8.74
C VAL A 24 3.76 -14.05 9.81
N ALA A 25 4.49 -14.34 10.90
CA ALA A 25 4.79 -13.37 11.95
C ALA A 25 5.64 -12.21 11.44
N ALA A 26 6.66 -12.49 10.61
CA ALA A 26 7.46 -11.44 9.98
C ALA A 26 6.60 -10.57 9.05
N GLY A 27 5.77 -11.17 8.19
CA GLY A 27 4.87 -10.43 7.31
C GLY A 27 3.83 -9.61 8.07
N SER A 28 3.24 -10.17 9.13
CA SER A 28 2.32 -9.47 10.02
C SER A 28 3.00 -8.27 10.68
N GLY A 29 4.22 -8.45 11.22
CA GLY A 29 5.01 -7.37 11.78
C GLY A 29 5.20 -6.19 10.83
N CYS A 30 5.35 -6.46 9.53
CA CYS A 30 5.45 -5.40 8.54
C CYS A 30 4.18 -4.52 8.45
N TYR A 31 3.00 -5.12 8.42
CA TYR A 31 1.75 -4.36 8.35
C TYR A 31 1.39 -3.69 9.69
N ILE A 32 1.78 -4.31 10.81
CA ILE A 32 1.60 -3.72 12.13
C ILE A 32 2.50 -2.48 12.33
N HIS A 33 3.72 -2.49 11.79
CA HIS A 33 4.59 -1.31 11.73
C HIS A 33 3.92 -0.13 10.99
N ILE A 34 3.33 -0.40 9.82
CA ILE A 34 2.65 0.61 9.00
C ILE A 34 1.47 1.24 9.76
N VAL A 35 0.57 0.43 10.34
CA VAL A 35 -0.63 0.98 11.02
C VAL A 35 -0.24 1.77 12.27
N GLU A 36 0.81 1.35 12.98
CA GLU A 36 1.32 2.09 14.12
C GLU A 36 1.82 3.48 13.71
N ASN A 37 2.69 3.56 12.71
CA ASN A 37 3.17 4.84 12.17
C ASN A 37 2.02 5.71 11.67
N THR A 38 1.04 5.11 11.00
CA THR A 38 -0.16 5.81 10.50
C THR A 38 -1.00 6.38 11.65
N ALA A 39 -1.18 5.63 12.74
CA ALA A 39 -1.87 6.12 13.94
C ALA A 39 -1.06 7.21 14.66
N LEU A 40 0.26 7.09 14.74
CA LEU A 40 1.12 8.13 15.30
C LEU A 40 1.02 9.44 14.49
N ASN A 41 0.97 9.37 13.17
CA ASN A 41 0.78 10.54 12.31
C ASN A 41 -0.60 11.19 12.54
N LEU A 42 -1.69 10.40 12.62
CA LEU A 42 -3.02 10.95 12.89
C LEU A 42 -3.09 11.59 14.29
N LYS A 43 -2.44 10.96 15.28
CA LYS A 43 -2.33 11.53 16.63
C LYS A 43 -1.64 12.88 16.59
N ALA A 44 -0.50 12.97 15.90
CA ALA A 44 0.27 14.21 15.82
C ALA A 44 -0.51 15.32 15.08
N ILE A 45 -1.28 14.99 14.04
CA ILE A 45 -2.23 15.92 13.40
C ILE A 45 -3.26 16.44 14.41
N GLY A 46 -3.88 15.53 15.18
CA GLY A 46 -4.87 15.90 16.20
C GLY A 46 -4.27 16.78 17.31
N GLU A 47 -3.04 16.51 17.74
CA GLU A 47 -2.36 17.30 18.77
C GLU A 47 -1.86 18.66 18.26
N SER A 48 -1.43 18.75 17.00
CA SER A 48 -0.86 19.97 16.42
C SER A 48 -1.88 20.90 15.77
N GLY A 49 -3.15 20.49 15.63
CA GLY A 49 -4.13 21.22 14.84
C GLY A 49 -3.91 21.10 13.32
N GLY A 50 -3.24 20.03 12.86
CA GLY A 50 -2.92 19.81 11.45
C GLY A 50 -4.15 19.63 10.55
N ALA A 51 -3.95 19.61 9.24
CA ALA A 51 -5.03 19.44 8.28
C ALA A 51 -5.66 18.03 8.38
N ILE A 52 -6.99 17.98 8.42
CA ILE A 52 -7.79 16.75 8.32
C ILE A 52 -8.54 16.84 6.99
N LYS A 53 -8.14 16.04 6.00
CA LYS A 53 -8.65 16.13 4.62
C LYS A 53 -10.04 15.54 4.45
N SER A 54 -10.43 14.54 5.26
CA SER A 54 -11.83 14.07 5.30
C SER A 54 -12.38 14.06 6.73
N PRO A 55 -13.06 15.15 7.15
CA PRO A 55 -13.84 15.17 8.39
C PRO A 55 -14.93 14.09 8.40
N ALA A 56 -15.54 13.80 7.25
CA ALA A 56 -16.57 12.77 7.12
C ALA A 56 -16.02 11.36 7.37
N ALA A 57 -14.80 11.06 6.90
CA ALA A 57 -14.13 9.80 7.21
C ALA A 57 -13.81 9.69 8.71
N LEU A 58 -13.39 10.79 9.33
CA LEU A 58 -13.11 10.82 10.76
C LEU A 58 -14.38 10.56 11.58
N ASP A 59 -15.50 11.19 11.23
CA ASP A 59 -16.76 11.00 11.93
C ASP A 59 -17.24 9.55 11.85
N ARG A 60 -17.20 8.95 10.65
CA ARG A 60 -17.55 7.53 10.47
C ARG A 60 -16.63 6.60 11.24
N LEU A 61 -15.31 6.82 11.18
CA LEU A 61 -14.35 5.99 11.89
C LEU A 61 -14.51 6.11 13.41
N ALA A 62 -14.70 7.33 13.91
CA ALA A 62 -14.93 7.58 15.32
C ALA A 62 -16.23 6.93 15.81
N GLU A 63 -17.32 7.02 15.05
CA GLU A 63 -18.57 6.32 15.34
C GLU A 63 -18.36 4.80 15.37
N HIS A 64 -17.70 4.26 14.34
CA HIS A 64 -17.45 2.83 14.21
C HIS A 64 -16.62 2.27 15.38
N LEU A 65 -15.64 3.03 15.86
CA LEU A 65 -14.79 2.67 17.00
C LEU A 65 -15.39 3.10 18.36
N ALA A 66 -16.55 3.75 18.37
CA ALA A 66 -17.20 4.34 19.55
C ALA A 66 -16.28 5.31 20.33
N VAL A 67 -15.59 6.18 19.60
CA VAL A 67 -14.68 7.21 20.11
C VAL A 67 -15.27 8.60 19.88
N GLY A 68 -15.14 9.49 20.87
CA GLY A 68 -15.60 10.87 20.80
C GLY A 68 -14.47 11.90 20.93
N GLY A 69 -14.83 13.18 20.88
CA GLY A 69 -13.95 14.33 21.13
C GLY A 69 -14.75 15.62 21.02
N ALA A 70 -14.43 16.65 21.80
CA ALA A 70 -15.16 17.92 21.78
C ALA A 70 -14.86 18.73 20.51
N THR A 71 -13.67 18.53 19.93
CA THR A 71 -13.27 19.12 18.64
C THR A 71 -12.90 18.04 17.63
N MET A 72 -12.82 18.41 16.35
CA MET A 72 -12.38 17.50 15.27
C MET A 72 -10.96 16.97 15.52
N HIS A 73 -10.04 17.84 15.96
CA HIS A 73 -8.66 17.47 16.25
C HIS A 73 -8.53 16.59 17.49
N GLU A 74 -9.29 16.87 18.55
CA GLU A 74 -9.35 15.99 19.73
C GLU A 74 -9.91 14.61 19.36
N LYS A 75 -10.97 14.56 18.53
CA LYS A 75 -11.53 13.30 18.01
C LYS A 75 -10.49 12.50 17.23
N ALA A 76 -9.71 13.15 16.35
CA ALA A 76 -8.62 12.51 15.61
C ALA A 76 -7.56 11.93 16.54
N ALA A 77 -7.11 12.70 17.54
CA ALA A 77 -6.15 12.23 18.53
C ALA A 77 -6.71 11.04 19.35
N ASN A 78 -7.98 11.08 19.75
CA ASN A 78 -8.63 10.00 20.49
C ASN A 78 -8.78 8.72 19.66
N VAL A 79 -9.13 8.84 18.38
CA VAL A 79 -9.19 7.69 17.45
C VAL A 79 -7.80 7.04 17.35
N ALA A 80 -6.76 7.83 17.12
CA ALA A 80 -5.40 7.34 17.04
C ALA A 80 -4.94 6.68 18.36
N ASN A 81 -5.24 7.30 19.51
CA ASN A 81 -4.92 6.73 20.83
C ASN A 81 -5.67 5.40 21.07
N ALA A 82 -6.92 5.27 20.64
CA ALA A 82 -7.67 4.01 20.76
C ALA A 82 -7.00 2.89 19.95
N VAL A 83 -6.59 3.16 18.71
CA VAL A 83 -5.86 2.20 17.88
C VAL A 83 -4.53 1.80 18.52
N LEU A 84 -3.71 2.77 18.93
CA LEU A 84 -2.41 2.52 19.57
C LEU A 84 -2.56 1.72 20.87
N ALA A 85 -3.50 2.09 21.74
CA ALA A 85 -3.73 1.38 22.99
C ALA A 85 -4.12 -0.09 22.76
N ASP A 86 -4.89 -0.37 21.71
CA ASP A 86 -5.33 -1.72 21.37
C ASP A 86 -4.20 -2.56 20.76
N LEU A 87 -3.38 -1.96 19.87
CA LEU A 87 -2.19 -2.59 19.26
C LEU A 87 -1.18 -3.08 20.31
N TYR A 88 -1.04 -2.33 21.41
CA TYR A 88 -0.08 -2.56 22.49
C TYR A 88 -0.60 -3.40 23.66
N ARG A 89 -1.82 -3.94 23.57
CA ARG A 89 -2.35 -4.85 24.59
C ARG A 89 -1.42 -6.05 24.81
N PRO A 90 -1.38 -6.59 26.04
CA PRO A 90 -0.75 -7.89 26.24
C PRO A 90 -1.52 -8.96 25.47
N ARG A 91 -0.84 -10.05 25.13
CA ARG A 91 -1.45 -11.14 24.34
C ARG A 91 -2.69 -11.75 25.00
N TYR A 92 -2.70 -11.88 26.33
CA TYR A 92 -3.79 -12.52 27.07
C TYR A 92 -5.05 -11.66 27.19
N GLU A 93 -5.03 -10.41 26.71
CA GLU A 93 -6.20 -9.53 26.65
C GLU A 93 -6.65 -9.36 25.20
N PRO A 94 -7.85 -9.83 24.82
CA PRO A 94 -8.38 -9.62 23.48
C PRO A 94 -8.40 -8.15 23.09
N MET A 95 -8.07 -7.88 21.83
CA MET A 95 -8.20 -6.55 21.23
C MET A 95 -9.66 -6.13 21.16
N LYS A 96 -9.96 -4.92 21.64
CA LYS A 96 -11.33 -4.41 21.74
C LYS A 96 -11.89 -3.91 20.41
N LEU A 97 -11.05 -3.37 19.54
CA LEU A 97 -11.51 -2.84 18.25
C LEU A 97 -11.77 -3.96 17.24
N THR A 98 -11.28 -5.19 17.48
CA THR A 98 -11.52 -6.35 16.62
C THR A 98 -13.01 -6.64 16.45
N GLU A 99 -13.80 -6.55 17.53
CA GLU A 99 -15.25 -6.77 17.48
C GLU A 99 -15.96 -5.71 16.63
N ARG A 100 -15.51 -4.46 16.72
CA ARG A 100 -16.08 -3.33 15.98
C ARG A 100 -15.82 -3.45 14.49
N MET A 101 -14.58 -3.79 14.13
CA MET A 101 -14.10 -3.90 12.76
C MET A 101 -14.58 -5.16 12.03
N ALA A 102 -14.99 -6.19 12.76
CA ALA A 102 -15.31 -7.49 12.18
C ALA A 102 -16.77 -7.59 11.72
N TYR A 103 -17.00 -8.40 10.69
CA TYR A 103 -18.34 -8.91 10.40
C TYR A 103 -18.80 -9.82 11.55
N GLY A 104 -19.94 -9.50 12.19
CA GLY A 104 -20.39 -10.16 13.43
C GLY A 104 -20.34 -11.71 13.42
N PRO A 105 -20.89 -12.40 12.40
CA PRO A 105 -20.79 -13.85 12.29
C PRO A 105 -19.35 -14.37 12.23
N ARG A 106 -18.41 -13.58 11.68
CA ARG A 106 -17.00 -13.95 11.62
C ARG A 106 -16.31 -13.82 12.96
N TYR A 107 -16.61 -12.75 13.70
CA TYR A 107 -16.14 -12.55 15.06
C TYR A 107 -16.56 -13.69 15.98
N ALA A 108 -17.86 -14.01 16.02
CA ALA A 108 -18.39 -15.09 16.87
C ALA A 108 -17.71 -16.44 16.59
N LYS A 109 -17.38 -16.70 15.32
CA LYS A 109 -16.68 -17.93 14.95
C LYS A 109 -15.20 -17.91 15.34
N TRP A 110 -14.53 -16.75 15.34
CA TRP A 110 -13.15 -16.64 15.85
C TRP A 110 -13.10 -16.82 17.37
N GLU A 111 -14.09 -16.29 18.08
CA GLU A 111 -14.28 -16.51 19.51
C GLU A 111 -14.46 -18.00 19.84
N GLN A 112 -15.37 -18.69 19.13
CA GLN A 112 -15.59 -20.13 19.28
C GLN A 112 -14.30 -20.95 19.05
N LEU A 113 -13.46 -20.51 18.11
CA LEU A 113 -12.21 -21.17 17.77
C LEU A 113 -11.05 -20.80 18.72
N GLY A 114 -11.24 -19.84 19.63
CA GLY A 114 -10.19 -19.36 20.53
C GLY A 114 -9.06 -18.61 19.83
N ILE A 115 -9.33 -17.96 18.70
CA ILE A 115 -8.32 -17.26 17.87
C ILE A 115 -8.52 -15.74 17.80
N LEU A 116 -9.32 -15.16 18.71
CA LEU A 116 -9.35 -13.71 18.85
C LEU A 116 -7.96 -13.20 19.25
N PRO A 117 -7.37 -12.25 18.52
CA PRO A 117 -6.04 -11.76 18.82
C PRO A 117 -6.03 -10.93 20.10
N GLY A 118 -4.98 -11.08 20.90
CA GLY A 118 -4.53 -10.04 21.82
C GLY A 118 -3.80 -8.92 21.09
N GLY A 119 -3.08 -8.05 21.79
CA GLY A 119 -2.43 -6.90 21.12
C GLY A 119 -1.52 -7.33 19.96
N ALA A 120 -1.69 -6.69 18.80
CA ALA A 120 -1.09 -7.14 17.55
C ALA A 120 0.44 -7.24 17.60
N LYS A 121 1.12 -6.33 18.31
CA LYS A 121 2.59 -6.42 18.49
C LYS A 121 2.98 -7.62 19.36
N SER A 122 2.19 -7.92 20.39
CA SER A 122 2.38 -9.09 21.25
C SER A 122 2.17 -10.40 20.46
N GLU A 123 1.16 -10.47 19.60
CA GLU A 123 0.92 -11.65 18.76
C GLU A 123 2.05 -11.93 17.77
N VAL A 124 2.64 -10.87 17.18
CA VAL A 124 3.81 -10.97 16.29
C VAL A 124 5.02 -11.49 17.07
N PHE A 125 5.32 -10.89 18.23
CA PHE A 125 6.42 -11.32 19.09
C PHE A 125 6.26 -12.79 19.49
N ASP A 126 5.06 -13.18 19.91
CA ASP A 126 4.80 -14.56 20.30
C ASP A 126 4.85 -15.52 19.12
N GLY A 127 4.46 -15.12 17.90
CA GLY A 127 4.66 -15.92 16.69
C GLY A 127 6.14 -16.22 16.44
N VAL A 128 7.01 -15.23 16.67
CA VAL A 128 8.48 -15.36 16.58
C VAL A 128 9.01 -16.28 17.68
N VAL A 129 8.57 -16.12 18.93
CA VAL A 129 8.97 -16.99 20.06
C VAL A 129 8.49 -18.42 19.83
N LYS A 130 7.21 -18.62 19.53
CA LYS A 130 6.60 -19.94 19.30
C LYS A 130 7.28 -20.71 18.17
N SER A 131 7.75 -20.01 17.14
CA SER A 131 8.50 -20.60 16.01
C SER A 131 10.01 -20.74 16.25
N SER A 132 10.53 -20.44 17.44
CA SER A 132 11.96 -20.56 17.73
C SER A 132 12.38 -21.98 18.13
N THR A 133 13.69 -22.23 18.12
CA THR A 133 14.28 -23.55 18.36
C THR A 133 13.88 -24.13 19.71
N ASN A 134 13.40 -25.38 19.71
CA ASN A 134 13.05 -26.19 20.89
C ASN A 134 11.91 -25.64 21.77
N LEU A 135 11.06 -24.76 21.22
CA LEU A 135 9.86 -24.30 21.93
C LEU A 135 8.64 -25.11 21.50
N ASN A 136 7.90 -24.67 20.48
CA ASN A 136 6.69 -25.37 20.06
C ASN A 136 6.99 -26.49 19.04
N SER A 137 6.30 -27.62 19.20
CA SER A 137 6.35 -28.77 18.28
C SER A 137 4.96 -29.26 17.83
N ASP A 138 3.88 -28.56 18.21
CA ASP A 138 2.52 -28.86 17.76
C ASP A 138 2.22 -28.03 16.49
N PRO A 139 2.11 -28.69 15.32
CA PRO A 139 1.83 -27.99 14.07
C PRO A 139 0.45 -27.34 14.05
N VAL A 140 -0.57 -27.94 14.69
CA VAL A 140 -1.93 -27.37 14.70
C VAL A 140 -1.93 -26.08 15.50
N ASP A 141 -1.33 -26.09 16.68
CA ASP A 141 -1.23 -24.90 17.53
C ASP A 141 -0.47 -23.74 16.83
N MET A 142 0.59 -24.04 16.07
CA MET A 142 1.30 -23.04 15.26
C MET A 142 0.46 -22.51 14.09
N LEU A 143 -0.27 -23.38 13.38
CA LEU A 143 -1.15 -22.97 12.28
C LEU A 143 -2.34 -22.14 12.79
N MET A 144 -2.89 -22.46 13.96
CA MET A 144 -3.94 -21.64 14.59
C MET A 144 -3.41 -20.25 14.94
N HIS A 145 -2.15 -20.13 15.37
CA HIS A 145 -1.50 -18.82 15.57
C HIS A 145 -1.35 -18.04 14.26
N CYS A 146 -1.05 -18.71 13.14
CA CYS A 146 -1.07 -18.04 11.83
C CYS A 146 -2.44 -17.42 11.52
N LEU A 147 -3.54 -18.09 11.88
CA LEU A 147 -4.89 -17.55 11.71
C LEU A 147 -5.15 -16.33 12.60
N THR A 148 -4.71 -16.38 13.88
CA THR A 148 -4.77 -15.23 14.79
C THR A 148 -4.01 -14.01 14.24
N LEU A 149 -2.82 -14.22 13.70
CA LEU A 149 -2.04 -13.17 13.02
C LEU A 149 -2.75 -12.65 11.78
N GLY A 150 -3.40 -13.52 11.01
CA GLY A 150 -4.20 -13.12 9.85
C GLY A 150 -5.34 -12.16 10.21
N ILE A 151 -6.02 -12.36 11.35
CA ILE A 151 -7.10 -11.49 11.82
C ILE A 151 -6.56 -10.10 12.17
N SER A 152 -5.52 -10.01 13.01
CA SER A 152 -4.93 -8.71 13.40
C SER A 152 -4.31 -7.98 12.20
N THR A 153 -3.62 -8.70 11.31
CA THR A 153 -3.04 -8.14 10.08
C THR A 153 -4.11 -7.59 9.15
N GLY A 154 -5.18 -8.35 8.91
CA GLY A 154 -6.26 -7.94 8.00
C GLY A 154 -7.04 -6.74 8.52
N LEU A 155 -7.46 -6.77 9.78
CA LEU A 155 -8.30 -5.71 10.35
C LEU A 155 -7.51 -4.45 10.71
N TYR A 156 -6.30 -4.58 11.27
CA TYR A 156 -5.48 -3.43 11.67
C TYR A 156 -4.51 -3.05 10.57
N GLY A 157 -3.59 -3.96 10.25
CA GLY A 157 -2.50 -3.69 9.31
C GLY A 157 -2.96 -3.24 7.93
N LEU A 158 -4.12 -3.72 7.46
CA LEU A 158 -4.70 -3.36 6.16
C LEU A 158 -5.90 -2.43 6.27
N ALA A 159 -7.00 -2.86 6.87
CA ALA A 159 -8.25 -2.07 6.86
C ALA A 159 -8.13 -0.78 7.70
N MET A 160 -7.66 -0.87 8.95
CA MET A 160 -7.49 0.31 9.81
C MET A 160 -6.49 1.31 9.21
N THR A 161 -5.37 0.86 8.65
CA THR A 161 -4.41 1.75 7.94
C THR A 161 -5.11 2.60 6.89
N ASN A 162 -5.94 1.98 6.04
CA ASN A 162 -6.67 2.69 5.00
C ASN A 162 -7.68 3.70 5.58
N LEU A 163 -8.42 3.30 6.63
CA LEU A 163 -9.39 4.19 7.28
C LEU A 163 -8.72 5.40 7.94
N LEU A 164 -7.55 5.22 8.57
CA LEU A 164 -6.76 6.32 9.12
C LEU A 164 -6.20 7.21 8.01
N ASN A 165 -5.71 6.63 6.91
CA ASN A 165 -5.26 7.38 5.75
C ASN A 165 -6.39 8.18 5.10
N ASP A 166 -7.62 7.67 5.02
CA ASP A 166 -8.76 8.42 4.46
C ASP A 166 -9.03 9.71 5.23
N VAL A 167 -8.85 9.70 6.56
CA VAL A 167 -8.95 10.90 7.41
C VAL A 167 -7.87 11.93 7.06
N MET A 168 -6.61 11.48 6.99
CA MET A 168 -5.46 12.37 6.82
C MET A 168 -5.25 12.84 5.39
N LEU A 169 -5.56 11.98 4.42
CA LEU A 169 -5.12 12.09 3.02
C LEU A 169 -6.27 12.36 2.06
N GLY A 170 -7.51 12.24 2.53
CA GLY A 170 -8.72 12.30 1.71
C GLY A 170 -9.15 10.91 1.25
N GLU A 171 -10.45 10.76 0.97
CA GLU A 171 -11.02 9.49 0.53
C GLU A 171 -10.71 9.23 -0.96
N PRO A 172 -10.54 7.95 -1.36
CA PRO A 172 -10.48 7.56 -2.76
C PRO A 172 -11.68 8.03 -3.58
N VAL A 173 -11.41 8.45 -4.83
CA VAL A 173 -12.43 8.86 -5.80
C VAL A 173 -12.20 8.11 -7.11
N ILE A 174 -13.25 7.48 -7.65
CA ILE A 174 -13.17 6.75 -8.92
C ILE A 174 -12.87 7.72 -10.05
N ARG A 175 -11.76 7.48 -10.74
CA ARG A 175 -11.26 8.36 -11.81
C ARG A 175 -10.30 7.59 -12.73
N PRO A 176 -10.07 8.07 -13.96
CA PRO A 176 -8.93 7.62 -14.76
C PRO A 176 -7.60 8.10 -14.16
N ALA A 177 -6.55 7.31 -14.34
CA ALA A 177 -5.20 7.63 -13.93
C ALA A 177 -4.17 7.10 -14.94
N ALA A 178 -3.06 7.84 -15.07
CA ALA A 178 -1.92 7.39 -15.85
C ALA A 178 -1.10 6.33 -15.10
N VAL A 179 -0.60 5.36 -15.86
CA VAL A 179 0.23 4.24 -15.39
C VAL A 179 1.39 3.97 -16.34
N GLY A 180 2.44 3.31 -15.82
CA GLY A 180 3.60 2.90 -16.59
C GLY A 180 4.70 3.95 -16.71
N LEU A 181 5.74 3.65 -17.47
CA LEU A 181 6.92 4.53 -17.59
C LEU A 181 6.60 5.89 -18.22
N ARG A 182 5.47 6.01 -18.93
CA ARG A 182 4.96 7.29 -19.45
C ARG A 182 4.60 8.32 -18.39
N THR A 183 4.43 7.91 -17.13
CA THR A 183 4.15 8.85 -16.03
C THR A 183 5.38 9.69 -15.67
N ILE A 184 6.56 9.37 -16.21
CA ILE A 184 7.80 10.08 -15.97
C ILE A 184 7.94 11.21 -17.01
N ASP A 185 8.02 12.46 -16.57
CA ASP A 185 8.19 13.62 -17.47
C ASP A 185 9.62 14.19 -17.31
N PRO A 186 10.48 14.12 -18.35
CA PRO A 186 11.86 14.56 -18.26
C PRO A 186 12.03 16.08 -18.11
N LYS A 187 10.96 16.87 -18.34
CA LYS A 187 10.94 18.32 -18.11
C LYS A 187 10.86 18.68 -16.63
N TYR A 188 10.48 17.73 -15.77
CA TYR A 188 10.34 17.92 -14.34
C TYR A 188 11.51 17.28 -13.57
N ILE A 189 11.64 17.67 -12.31
CA ILE A 189 12.46 16.95 -11.33
C ILE A 189 11.64 15.75 -10.85
N ASN A 190 12.02 14.55 -11.25
CA ASN A 190 11.26 13.35 -10.92
C ASN A 190 11.78 12.71 -9.63
N ILE A 191 10.91 12.65 -8.62
CA ILE A 191 11.16 11.97 -7.36
C ILE A 191 10.33 10.69 -7.35
N MET A 192 11.00 9.54 -7.41
CA MET A 192 10.34 8.25 -7.24
C MET A 192 10.05 8.02 -5.76
N ILE A 193 8.78 7.79 -5.43
CA ILE A 193 8.37 7.36 -4.09
C ILE A 193 8.06 5.86 -4.12
N THR A 194 8.64 5.12 -3.17
CA THR A 194 8.46 3.67 -3.06
C THR A 194 8.35 3.23 -1.60
N GLY A 195 7.60 2.15 -1.38
CA GLY A 195 7.20 1.70 -0.05
C GLY A 195 5.69 1.49 0.10
N HIS A 196 5.16 1.77 1.29
CA HIS A 196 3.81 1.47 1.76
C HIS A 196 3.14 2.55 2.64
N GLN A 197 3.84 3.55 3.21
CA GLN A 197 3.23 4.57 4.09
C GLN A 197 3.02 5.92 3.39
N HIS A 198 1.82 6.15 2.82
CA HIS A 198 1.49 7.42 2.14
C HIS A 198 1.46 8.62 3.11
N SER A 199 1.03 8.43 4.37
CA SER A 199 0.92 9.52 5.35
C SER A 199 2.24 10.26 5.61
N CYS A 200 3.38 9.59 5.42
CA CYS A 200 4.73 10.16 5.55
C CYS A 200 5.09 11.17 4.45
N PHE A 201 4.32 11.26 3.35
CA PHE A 201 4.62 12.15 2.22
C PHE A 201 3.71 13.38 2.15
N THR A 202 2.81 13.57 3.11
CA THR A 202 1.83 14.67 3.16
C THR A 202 2.45 16.05 2.96
N ASP A 203 3.36 16.42 3.85
CA ASP A 203 4.06 17.71 3.79
C ASP A 203 4.90 17.85 2.51
N LEU A 204 5.60 16.78 2.09
CA LEU A 204 6.36 16.79 0.84
C LEU A 204 5.45 17.13 -0.36
N GLN A 205 4.29 16.49 -0.50
CA GLN A 205 3.36 16.79 -1.60
C GLN A 205 2.92 18.26 -1.59
N GLU A 206 2.65 18.82 -0.42
CA GLU A 206 2.19 20.21 -0.26
C GLU A 206 3.31 21.21 -0.56
N GLN A 207 4.54 20.95 -0.10
CA GLN A 207 5.68 21.84 -0.35
C GLN A 207 6.13 21.82 -1.81
N LEU A 208 6.07 20.66 -2.49
CA LEU A 208 6.52 20.54 -3.89
C LEU A 208 5.69 21.38 -4.87
N VAL A 209 4.45 21.72 -4.53
CA VAL A 209 3.57 22.58 -5.34
C VAL A 209 3.58 24.04 -4.88
N SER A 210 4.29 24.35 -3.81
CA SER A 210 4.38 25.73 -3.31
C SER A 210 5.01 26.66 -4.36
N PRO A 211 4.61 27.96 -4.39
CA PRO A 211 5.23 28.93 -5.30
C PRO A 211 6.76 29.00 -5.15
N ALA A 212 7.27 28.82 -3.93
CA ALA A 212 8.70 28.82 -3.62
C ALA A 212 9.41 27.60 -4.22
N ALA A 213 8.88 26.39 -4.05
CA ALA A 213 9.44 25.19 -4.67
C ALA A 213 9.39 25.27 -6.20
N ALA A 214 8.27 25.73 -6.76
CA ALA A 214 8.12 25.91 -8.21
C ALA A 214 9.12 26.93 -8.77
N ALA A 215 9.41 28.02 -8.04
CA ALA A 215 10.45 28.98 -8.43
C ALA A 215 11.85 28.34 -8.42
N ARG A 216 12.20 27.61 -7.35
CA ARG A 216 13.49 26.89 -7.24
C ARG A 216 13.68 25.87 -8.37
N ALA A 217 12.61 25.15 -8.74
CA ALA A 217 12.65 24.21 -9.87
C ALA A 217 12.89 24.92 -11.20
N ARG A 218 12.19 26.05 -11.46
CA ARG A 218 12.39 26.85 -12.67
C ARG A 218 13.79 27.46 -12.76
N GLU A 219 14.34 27.95 -11.66
CA GLU A 219 15.72 28.42 -11.58
C GLU A 219 16.74 27.30 -11.86
N ALA A 220 16.40 26.05 -11.56
CA ALA A 220 17.19 24.88 -11.91
C ALA A 220 17.02 24.42 -13.37
N GLY A 221 16.09 25.03 -14.14
CA GLY A 221 15.78 24.66 -15.51
C GLY A 221 14.77 23.52 -15.64
N ALA A 222 13.97 23.25 -14.60
CA ALA A 222 12.86 22.30 -14.63
C ALA A 222 11.50 23.01 -14.68
N ALA A 223 10.47 22.35 -15.19
CA ALA A 223 9.09 22.85 -15.16
C ALA A 223 8.48 22.84 -13.75
N GLY A 224 8.98 21.98 -12.86
CA GLY A 224 8.50 21.77 -11.50
C GLY A 224 9.02 20.45 -10.94
N PHE A 225 8.35 19.94 -9.91
CA PHE A 225 8.59 18.61 -9.37
C PHE A 225 7.47 17.65 -9.76
N ARG A 226 7.80 16.36 -9.88
CA ARG A 226 6.82 15.28 -10.02
C ARG A 226 7.14 14.14 -9.07
N LEU A 227 6.09 13.60 -8.47
CA LEU A 227 6.14 12.36 -7.71
C LEU A 227 5.74 11.21 -8.63
N VAL A 228 6.68 10.31 -8.88
CA VAL A 228 6.47 9.07 -9.64
C VAL A 228 6.22 7.94 -8.65
N GLY A 229 5.01 7.42 -8.60
CA GLY A 229 4.65 6.35 -7.67
C GLY A 229 5.17 5.00 -8.13
N CYS A 230 5.72 4.21 -7.22
CA CYS A 230 5.99 2.79 -7.41
C CYS A 230 5.49 1.99 -6.21
N THR A 231 5.25 0.70 -6.40
CA THR A 231 4.85 -0.24 -5.33
C THR A 231 3.55 0.22 -4.63
N CYS A 232 3.28 -0.25 -3.41
CA CYS A 232 2.01 -0.01 -2.74
C CYS A 232 1.76 1.47 -2.41
N VAL A 233 2.77 2.24 -2.01
CA VAL A 233 2.60 3.68 -1.76
C VAL A 233 2.28 4.44 -3.04
N GLY A 234 2.87 4.05 -4.18
CA GLY A 234 2.53 4.60 -5.49
C GLY A 234 1.09 4.30 -5.88
N GLN A 235 0.61 3.10 -5.57
CA GLN A 235 -0.80 2.75 -5.75
C GLN A 235 -1.72 3.54 -4.81
N ASP A 236 -1.33 3.73 -3.55
CA ASP A 236 -2.12 4.49 -2.56
C ASP A 236 -2.24 5.97 -2.95
N LEU A 237 -1.13 6.55 -3.41
CA LEU A 237 -1.06 7.86 -4.06
C LEU A 237 -1.99 7.94 -5.26
N GLN A 238 -2.00 6.92 -6.12
CA GLN A 238 -2.88 6.88 -7.28
C GLN A 238 -4.35 6.81 -6.88
N LEU A 239 -4.68 5.94 -5.91
CA LEU A 239 -6.03 5.78 -5.36
C LEU A 239 -6.58 7.11 -4.81
N ARG A 240 -5.70 7.95 -4.24
CA ARG A 240 -6.02 9.29 -3.69
C ARG A 240 -5.57 10.45 -4.57
N GLY A 241 -5.19 10.20 -5.81
CA GLY A 241 -4.55 11.23 -6.64
C GLY A 241 -5.48 12.40 -7.02
N GLU A 242 -6.79 12.28 -6.77
CA GLU A 242 -7.72 13.41 -6.83
C GLU A 242 -7.28 14.59 -5.94
N HIS A 243 -6.62 14.28 -4.82
CA HIS A 243 -6.16 15.28 -3.85
C HIS A 243 -4.75 15.81 -4.14
N TYR A 244 -4.08 15.33 -5.20
CA TYR A 244 -2.65 15.59 -5.48
C TYR A 244 -2.31 15.69 -6.98
N GLN A 245 -3.25 16.11 -7.82
CA GLN A 245 -3.14 16.07 -9.29
C GLN A 245 -1.96 16.90 -9.85
N GLU A 246 -1.54 17.94 -9.13
CA GLU A 246 -0.50 18.88 -9.56
C GLU A 246 0.90 18.28 -9.47
N VAL A 247 1.15 17.39 -8.51
CA VAL A 247 2.48 16.84 -8.23
C VAL A 247 2.60 15.36 -8.55
N PHE A 248 1.56 14.55 -8.33
CA PHE A 248 1.61 13.13 -8.58
C PHE A 248 1.37 12.83 -10.07
N SER A 249 2.34 12.20 -10.74
CA SER A 249 2.27 11.97 -12.18
C SER A 249 1.68 10.61 -12.57
N GLY A 250 1.56 9.68 -11.63
CA GLY A 250 0.96 8.36 -11.84
C GLY A 250 1.78 7.22 -11.24
N HIS A 251 1.23 6.01 -11.34
CA HIS A 251 1.85 4.79 -10.83
C HIS A 251 2.67 4.11 -11.93
N ALA A 252 3.99 4.16 -11.83
CA ALA A 252 4.88 3.60 -12.85
C ALA A 252 4.89 2.06 -12.86
N GLY A 253 4.74 1.42 -11.69
CA GLY A 253 4.60 -0.03 -11.61
C GLY A 253 4.98 -0.61 -10.25
N ASN A 254 5.03 -1.94 -10.21
CA ASN A 254 5.30 -2.69 -8.99
C ASN A 254 6.80 -2.79 -8.67
N ASN A 255 7.14 -3.61 -7.68
CA ASN A 255 8.50 -3.74 -7.16
C ASN A 255 9.53 -4.13 -8.24
N PHE A 256 9.18 -5.02 -9.19
CA PHE A 256 10.11 -5.42 -10.25
C PHE A 256 10.20 -4.40 -11.40
N THR A 257 9.26 -3.46 -11.51
CA THR A 257 9.36 -2.34 -12.45
C THR A 257 10.36 -1.27 -11.98
N SER A 258 10.72 -1.25 -10.69
CA SER A 258 11.54 -0.19 -10.09
C SER A 258 12.90 -0.03 -10.77
N GLU A 259 13.60 -1.12 -11.06
CA GLU A 259 14.91 -1.06 -11.75
C GLU A 259 14.78 -0.46 -13.16
N ALA A 260 13.71 -0.81 -13.89
CA ALA A 260 13.43 -0.26 -15.22
C ALA A 260 13.06 1.23 -15.16
N VAL A 261 12.30 1.64 -14.14
CA VAL A 261 11.97 3.06 -13.87
C VAL A 261 13.23 3.89 -13.70
N LEU A 262 14.19 3.41 -12.89
CA LEU A 262 15.48 4.08 -12.71
C LEU A 262 16.31 4.07 -14.00
N ALA A 263 16.31 2.95 -14.72
CA ALA A 263 17.09 2.76 -15.96
C ALA A 263 16.68 3.72 -17.09
N THR A 264 15.50 4.34 -17.02
CA THR A 264 15.10 5.42 -17.95
C THR A 264 16.04 6.64 -17.89
N GLY A 265 16.81 6.78 -16.81
CA GLY A 265 17.67 7.94 -16.57
C GLY A 265 16.92 9.20 -16.15
N ALA A 266 15.59 9.18 -16.10
CA ALA A 266 14.76 10.36 -15.85
C ALA A 266 14.39 10.57 -14.37
N ILE A 267 14.61 9.58 -13.50
CA ILE A 267 14.42 9.70 -12.04
C ILE A 267 15.63 10.38 -11.42
N ASP A 268 15.42 11.49 -10.71
CA ASP A 268 16.48 12.28 -10.09
C ASP A 268 16.77 11.85 -8.65
N MET A 269 15.74 11.39 -7.95
CA MET A 269 15.81 10.92 -6.58
C MET A 269 14.86 9.76 -6.32
N VAL A 270 15.26 8.85 -5.43
CA VAL A 270 14.37 7.88 -4.78
C VAL A 270 14.18 8.29 -3.32
N VAL A 271 12.93 8.40 -2.88
CA VAL A 271 12.58 8.50 -1.46
C VAL A 271 11.83 7.23 -1.05
N SER A 272 12.43 6.47 -0.13
CA SER A 272 11.90 5.19 0.36
C SER A 272 11.55 5.26 1.84
N GLU A 273 10.45 4.64 2.25
CA GLU A 273 10.10 4.53 3.66
C GLU A 273 9.95 3.07 4.13
N PHE A 274 9.42 2.16 3.32
CA PHE A 274 9.17 0.79 3.78
C PHE A 274 9.57 -0.30 2.75
N ASN A 275 8.97 -1.48 2.91
CA ASN A 275 9.22 -2.70 2.13
C ASN A 275 9.05 -2.48 0.61
N CYS A 276 9.53 -3.44 -0.19
CA CYS A 276 9.56 -3.41 -1.67
C CYS A 276 10.49 -2.38 -2.30
N THR A 277 11.24 -1.61 -1.51
CA THR A 277 12.46 -0.94 -1.98
C THR A 277 13.56 -2.01 -2.11
N LEU A 278 13.90 -2.42 -3.33
CA LEU A 278 14.83 -3.55 -3.56
C LEU A 278 16.29 -3.10 -3.48
N PRO A 279 17.22 -3.88 -2.85
CA PRO A 279 18.66 -3.59 -2.91
C PRO A 279 19.23 -3.52 -4.33
N GLY A 280 18.58 -4.18 -5.31
CA GLY A 280 18.99 -4.14 -6.72
C GLY A 280 19.00 -2.73 -7.34
N ILE A 281 18.27 -1.77 -6.75
CA ILE A 281 18.28 -0.37 -7.22
C ILE A 281 19.57 0.38 -6.85
N GLU A 282 20.31 -0.06 -5.84
CA GLU A 282 21.53 0.61 -5.34
C GLU A 282 22.60 0.80 -6.43
N PRO A 283 23.06 -0.25 -7.14
CA PRO A 283 24.06 -0.09 -8.19
C PRO A 283 23.56 0.74 -9.39
N ILE A 284 22.25 0.74 -9.65
CA ILE A 284 21.66 1.56 -10.71
C ILE A 284 21.69 3.03 -10.29
N ALA A 285 21.34 3.31 -9.03
CA ALA A 285 21.39 4.65 -8.47
C ALA A 285 22.81 5.22 -8.49
N ASP A 286 23.81 4.45 -8.08
CA ASP A 286 25.22 4.88 -8.12
C ASP A 286 25.66 5.20 -9.56
N LYS A 287 25.39 4.28 -10.50
CA LYS A 287 25.78 4.43 -11.91
C LYS A 287 25.13 5.64 -12.57
N LEU A 288 23.85 5.86 -12.29
CA LEU A 288 23.06 6.95 -12.88
C LEU A 288 23.12 8.23 -12.05
N LYS A 289 23.84 8.27 -10.93
CA LYS A 289 23.88 9.41 -10.00
C LYS A 289 22.47 9.79 -9.48
N ILE A 290 21.65 8.81 -9.15
CA ILE A 290 20.33 9.01 -8.53
C ILE A 290 20.55 9.17 -7.04
N LYS A 291 20.04 10.26 -6.44
CA LYS A 291 20.10 10.43 -4.99
C LYS A 291 19.10 9.49 -4.33
N MET A 292 19.49 8.82 -3.25
CA MET A 292 18.58 7.98 -2.45
C MET A 292 18.47 8.53 -1.03
N ILE A 293 17.23 8.74 -0.57
CA ILE A 293 16.91 9.08 0.82
C ILE A 293 15.94 8.03 1.36
N CYS A 294 16.27 7.50 2.52
CA CYS A 294 15.43 6.58 3.27
C CYS A 294 14.92 7.30 4.52
N ILE A 295 13.60 7.29 4.75
CA ILE A 295 12.97 8.05 5.84
C ILE A 295 12.47 7.17 7.00
N ASP A 296 12.60 5.86 6.88
CA ASP A 296 12.36 4.91 7.98
C ASP A 296 13.40 3.77 7.88
N ASP A 297 14.10 3.51 8.98
CA ASP A 297 15.34 2.71 8.98
C ASP A 297 15.10 1.22 8.74
N VAL A 298 13.86 0.74 8.92
CA VAL A 298 13.47 -0.63 8.58
C VAL A 298 13.64 -0.94 7.09
N ALA A 299 13.73 0.09 6.23
CA ALA A 299 13.92 -0.04 4.79
C ALA A 299 15.32 0.39 4.28
N LYS A 300 16.23 0.76 5.18
CA LYS A 300 17.52 1.39 4.84
C LYS A 300 18.34 0.59 3.82
N LYS A 301 18.74 1.26 2.73
CA LYS A 301 19.72 0.77 1.74
C LYS A 301 21.11 1.24 2.10
N ALA A 302 22.14 0.46 1.77
CA ALA A 302 23.51 0.76 2.19
C ALA A 302 23.97 2.12 1.64
N ASN A 303 23.67 2.43 0.38
CA ASN A 303 24.04 3.70 -0.26
C ASN A 303 23.02 4.85 -0.07
N ALA A 304 21.86 4.60 0.52
CA ALA A 304 20.88 5.65 0.79
C ALA A 304 21.31 6.53 1.97
N GLU A 305 21.00 7.82 1.93
CA GLU A 305 21.07 8.66 3.12
C GLU A 305 19.87 8.36 4.03
N TYR A 306 20.05 8.39 5.36
CA TYR A 306 18.94 8.25 6.30
C TYR A 306 18.49 9.62 6.81
N ALA A 307 17.21 9.92 6.66
CA ALA A 307 16.57 11.13 7.16
C ALA A 307 15.24 10.75 7.81
N ARG A 308 15.29 10.35 9.09
CA ARG A 308 14.13 9.85 9.83
C ARG A 308 12.92 10.77 9.70
N TYR A 309 11.80 10.22 9.25
CA TYR A 309 10.52 10.89 9.31
C TYR A 309 9.98 10.89 10.73
N ASP A 310 9.57 12.06 11.20
CA ASP A 310 8.69 12.27 12.33
C ASP A 310 7.69 13.33 11.92
N TYR A 311 6.40 13.15 12.23
CA TYR A 311 5.40 14.13 11.82
C TYR A 311 5.71 15.54 12.34
N ARG A 312 6.25 15.68 13.56
CA ARG A 312 6.53 16.99 14.16
C ARG A 312 7.73 17.69 13.50
N ASP A 313 8.71 16.92 13.03
CA ASP A 313 9.93 17.42 12.39
C ASP A 313 9.93 17.27 10.86
N ARG A 314 8.77 16.93 10.27
CA ARG A 314 8.62 16.58 8.84
C ARG A 314 9.14 17.64 7.87
N GLU A 315 9.01 18.92 8.23
CA GLU A 315 9.44 20.05 7.40
C GLU A 315 10.94 19.99 7.08
N ALA A 316 11.76 19.56 8.04
CA ALA A 316 13.20 19.41 7.85
C ALA A 316 13.55 18.30 6.87
N VAL A 317 12.80 17.18 6.90
CA VAL A 317 12.95 16.08 5.94
C VAL A 317 12.50 16.52 4.55
N THR A 318 11.36 17.24 4.47
CA THR A 318 10.83 17.78 3.22
C THR A 318 11.81 18.74 2.55
N GLU A 319 12.33 19.73 3.27
CA GLU A 319 13.31 20.67 2.71
C GLU A 319 14.58 19.95 2.25
N LYS A 320 15.05 18.96 3.01
CA LYS A 320 16.20 18.14 2.61
C LYS A 320 15.93 17.40 1.30
N VAL A 321 14.78 16.75 1.16
CA VAL A 321 14.37 16.06 -0.07
C VAL A 321 14.34 17.04 -1.25
N ILE A 322 13.72 18.21 -1.09
CA ILE A 322 13.65 19.24 -2.14
C ILE A 322 15.04 19.71 -2.56
N ALA A 323 15.89 20.08 -1.60
CA ALA A 323 17.24 20.58 -1.85
C ALA A 323 18.13 19.55 -2.55
N GLU A 324 18.10 18.30 -2.08
CA GLU A 324 18.89 17.20 -2.63
C GLU A 324 18.36 16.77 -4.01
N ALA A 325 17.04 16.81 -4.25
CA ALA A 325 16.46 16.52 -5.57
C ALA A 325 16.85 17.59 -6.59
N LEU A 326 16.87 18.87 -6.20
CA LEU A 326 17.37 19.97 -7.03
C LEU A 326 18.85 19.80 -7.38
N ALA A 327 19.68 19.46 -6.40
CA ALA A 327 21.10 19.22 -6.61
C ALA A 327 21.33 18.02 -7.55
N ALA A 328 20.62 16.91 -7.33
CA ALA A 328 20.68 15.73 -8.17
C ALA A 328 20.25 16.05 -9.61
N TYR A 329 19.12 16.73 -9.80
CA TYR A 329 18.65 17.18 -11.13
C TYR A 329 19.75 17.93 -11.88
N LYS A 330 20.31 18.99 -11.29
CA LYS A 330 21.36 19.82 -11.90
C LYS A 330 22.60 19.01 -12.27
N ALA A 331 23.04 18.11 -11.38
CA ALA A 331 24.22 17.28 -11.61
C ALA A 331 24.03 16.22 -12.70
N ARG A 332 22.78 15.80 -12.94
CA ARG A 332 22.43 14.76 -13.92
C ARG A 332 22.09 15.31 -15.29
N ARG A 333 21.47 16.49 -15.38
CA ARG A 333 21.06 17.08 -16.67
C ARG A 333 22.30 17.29 -17.56
N GLY A 334 22.29 16.69 -18.75
CA GLY A 334 23.40 16.68 -19.70
C GLY A 334 24.48 15.61 -19.43
N ALA A 335 24.50 14.99 -18.25
CA ALA A 335 25.47 13.95 -17.88
C ALA A 335 24.91 12.52 -17.94
N VAL A 336 23.59 12.37 -17.85
CA VAL A 336 22.89 11.09 -17.89
C VAL A 336 21.98 11.06 -19.12
N ALA A 337 22.06 9.98 -19.90
CA ALA A 337 21.17 9.77 -21.03
C ALA A 337 19.75 9.45 -20.53
N ILE A 338 18.76 10.15 -21.08
CA ILE A 338 17.35 9.94 -20.78
C ILE A 338 16.71 9.15 -21.93
N SER A 339 16.04 8.04 -21.61
CA SER A 339 15.30 7.22 -22.56
C SER A 339 14.04 6.67 -21.88
N ILE A 340 12.89 7.26 -22.23
CA ILE A 340 11.60 6.88 -21.65
C ILE A 340 10.76 6.18 -22.73
N PRO A 341 10.29 4.95 -22.51
CA PRO A 341 9.37 4.29 -23.43
C PRO A 341 7.96 4.94 -23.37
N GLU A 342 7.68 5.89 -24.27
CA GLU A 342 6.43 6.68 -24.27
C GLU A 342 5.14 5.83 -24.41
N ASN A 343 5.25 4.64 -25.02
CA ASN A 343 4.15 3.72 -25.24
C ASN A 343 3.97 2.68 -24.12
N HIS A 344 4.74 2.76 -23.03
CA HIS A 344 4.60 1.83 -21.90
C HIS A 344 3.56 2.34 -20.90
N GLY A 345 2.44 1.64 -20.81
CA GLY A 345 1.31 1.97 -19.92
C GLY A 345 0.15 2.62 -20.67
N ASN A 346 -0.72 3.32 -19.96
CA ASN A 346 -1.93 3.98 -20.49
C ASN A 346 -2.36 5.15 -19.58
N ASP A 347 -3.33 5.95 -20.04
CA ASP A 347 -3.83 7.15 -19.32
C ASP A 347 -5.23 6.96 -18.72
N ASP A 348 -5.86 5.83 -19.00
CA ASP A 348 -7.28 5.56 -18.74
C ASP A 348 -7.50 4.37 -17.80
N THR A 349 -6.50 4.00 -17.01
CA THR A 349 -6.67 3.03 -15.91
C THR A 349 -7.67 3.58 -14.90
N ILE A 350 -8.72 2.81 -14.60
CA ILE A 350 -9.68 3.16 -13.56
C ILE A 350 -9.10 2.79 -12.20
N THR A 351 -8.99 3.81 -11.34
CA THR A 351 -8.53 3.68 -9.96
C THR A 351 -9.59 4.24 -9.02
N GLY A 352 -9.25 4.37 -7.74
CA GLY A 352 -10.08 5.04 -6.74
C GLY A 352 -11.23 4.21 -6.20
N ILE A 353 -11.22 2.89 -6.43
CA ILE A 353 -12.22 1.95 -5.94
C ILE A 353 -12.00 1.68 -4.45
N SER A 354 -12.93 2.15 -3.62
CA SER A 354 -13.04 1.85 -2.19
C SER A 354 -14.47 1.41 -1.89
N GLU A 355 -14.73 0.93 -0.66
CA GLU A 355 -16.11 0.59 -0.26
C GLU A 355 -17.05 1.80 -0.43
N ILE A 356 -16.59 3.01 -0.10
CA ILE A 356 -17.38 4.22 -0.17
C ILE A 356 -17.55 4.69 -1.62
N SER A 357 -16.48 4.76 -2.41
CA SER A 357 -16.55 5.27 -3.77
C SER A 357 -17.32 4.32 -4.70
N LEU A 358 -17.16 3.01 -4.51
CA LEU A 358 -17.93 2.01 -5.26
C LEU A 358 -19.41 2.07 -4.90
N LYS A 359 -19.75 2.19 -3.60
CA LYS A 359 -21.15 2.32 -3.18
C LYS A 359 -21.80 3.57 -3.77
N ARG A 360 -21.10 4.71 -3.76
CA ARG A 360 -21.56 5.96 -4.39
C ARG A 360 -21.78 5.78 -5.89
N PHE A 361 -20.83 5.15 -6.59
CA PHE A 361 -20.94 4.84 -8.03
C PHE A 361 -22.16 3.97 -8.34
N LEU A 362 -22.53 3.06 -7.45
CA LEU A 362 -23.71 2.22 -7.55
C LEU A 362 -25.01 2.90 -7.08
N GLY A 363 -25.01 4.22 -6.84
CA GLY A 363 -26.19 4.97 -6.40
C GLY A 363 -26.48 4.84 -4.91
N ASP A 364 -25.42 4.87 -4.09
CA ASP A 364 -25.45 4.75 -2.62
C ASP A 364 -26.09 3.44 -2.10
N SER A 365 -26.06 2.39 -2.93
CA SER A 365 -26.64 1.08 -2.61
C SER A 365 -25.80 -0.06 -3.16
N TRP A 366 -25.71 -1.16 -2.42
CA TRP A 366 -25.12 -2.41 -2.91
C TRP A 366 -26.07 -3.21 -3.80
N LYS A 367 -27.35 -2.83 -3.84
CA LYS A 367 -28.39 -3.57 -4.57
C LYS A 367 -28.03 -3.82 -6.05
N PRO A 368 -27.51 -2.85 -6.83
CA PRO A 368 -27.18 -3.11 -8.22
C PRO A 368 -26.11 -4.21 -8.40
N LEU A 369 -25.06 -4.20 -7.57
CA LEU A 369 -24.03 -5.24 -7.61
C LEU A 369 -24.58 -6.60 -7.17
N VAL A 370 -25.39 -6.62 -6.10
CA VAL A 370 -26.03 -7.86 -5.61
C VAL A 370 -26.98 -8.44 -6.66
N ASP A 371 -27.75 -7.60 -7.34
CA ASP A 371 -28.68 -8.02 -8.40
C ASP A 371 -27.93 -8.61 -9.59
N LEU A 372 -26.80 -8.02 -10.02
CA LEU A 372 -25.95 -8.54 -11.09
C LEU A 372 -25.32 -9.90 -10.73
N ILE A 373 -24.97 -10.10 -9.46
CA ILE A 373 -24.47 -11.39 -8.98
C ILE A 373 -25.62 -12.41 -8.95
N ALA A 374 -26.78 -12.03 -8.45
CA ALA A 374 -27.94 -12.90 -8.33
C ALA A 374 -28.52 -13.32 -9.68
N SER A 375 -28.47 -12.44 -10.70
CA SER A 375 -28.89 -12.77 -12.07
C SER A 375 -27.91 -13.70 -12.79
N GLY A 376 -26.66 -13.78 -12.31
CA GLY A 376 -25.57 -14.50 -12.96
C GLY A 376 -24.86 -13.68 -14.05
N ASP A 377 -25.20 -12.41 -14.22
CA ASP A 377 -24.48 -11.50 -15.13
C ASP A 377 -23.03 -11.29 -14.66
N ILE A 378 -22.82 -11.30 -13.34
CA ILE A 378 -21.52 -11.48 -12.68
C ILE A 378 -21.55 -12.81 -11.94
N LYS A 379 -20.75 -13.80 -12.38
CA LYS A 379 -20.75 -15.14 -11.77
C LYS A 379 -20.07 -15.21 -10.41
N GLY A 380 -19.27 -14.21 -10.08
CA GLY A 380 -18.58 -14.11 -8.80
C GLY A 380 -17.58 -12.97 -8.77
N VAL A 381 -17.01 -12.75 -7.59
CA VAL A 381 -15.99 -11.74 -7.33
C VAL A 381 -14.72 -12.45 -6.84
N VAL A 382 -13.57 -12.16 -7.44
CA VAL A 382 -12.28 -12.72 -7.01
C VAL A 382 -11.29 -11.59 -6.72
N GLY A 383 -10.69 -11.63 -5.54
CA GLY A 383 -9.55 -10.79 -5.19
C GLY A 383 -8.26 -11.38 -5.75
N VAL A 384 -7.62 -10.72 -6.72
CA VAL A 384 -6.29 -11.08 -7.22
C VAL A 384 -5.28 -10.14 -6.58
N VAL A 385 -4.61 -10.62 -5.54
CA VAL A 385 -3.66 -9.83 -4.72
C VAL A 385 -2.32 -10.54 -4.64
N GLY A 386 -1.28 -9.79 -4.30
CA GLY A 386 0.05 -10.36 -4.03
C GLY A 386 1.18 -9.55 -4.65
N CYS A 387 2.33 -10.21 -4.76
CA CYS A 387 3.54 -9.71 -5.38
C CYS A 387 3.76 -10.40 -6.74
N SER A 388 4.58 -9.82 -7.60
CA SER A 388 5.05 -10.52 -8.79
C SER A 388 6.12 -11.56 -8.42
N SER A 389 6.37 -12.50 -9.33
CA SER A 389 7.46 -13.48 -9.20
C SER A 389 8.17 -13.61 -10.54
N MET A 390 9.50 -13.55 -10.51
CA MET A 390 10.32 -13.81 -11.70
C MET A 390 10.54 -15.31 -11.94
N VAL A 391 10.42 -16.13 -10.89
CA VAL A 391 10.70 -17.57 -10.94
C VAL A 391 9.59 -18.35 -11.66
N SER A 392 8.35 -17.88 -11.53
CA SER A 392 7.16 -18.60 -11.98
C SER A 392 6.62 -18.06 -13.30
N GLY A 393 7.42 -18.15 -14.37
CA GLY A 393 6.97 -17.78 -15.72
C GLY A 393 7.19 -16.32 -16.12
N GLY A 394 7.85 -15.53 -15.28
CA GLY A 394 8.24 -14.14 -15.58
C GLY A 394 7.33 -13.08 -14.95
N HIS A 395 7.77 -11.83 -15.05
CA HIS A 395 7.12 -10.66 -14.44
C HIS A 395 5.64 -10.56 -14.83
N ASP A 396 4.76 -10.66 -13.84
CA ASP A 396 3.28 -10.52 -13.93
C ASP A 396 2.55 -11.48 -14.88
N VAL A 397 3.25 -12.40 -15.55
CA VAL A 397 2.67 -13.31 -16.57
C VAL A 397 1.50 -14.11 -16.02
N LEU A 398 1.67 -14.76 -14.87
CA LEU A 398 0.62 -15.58 -14.26
C LEU A 398 -0.54 -14.74 -13.71
N THR A 399 -0.26 -13.57 -13.12
CA THR A 399 -1.28 -12.66 -12.59
C THR A 399 -2.18 -12.16 -13.72
N VAL A 400 -1.57 -11.72 -14.82
CA VAL A 400 -2.28 -11.24 -16.01
C VAL A 400 -3.10 -12.37 -16.63
N GLU A 401 -2.53 -13.56 -16.79
CA GLU A 401 -3.25 -14.69 -17.39
C GLU A 401 -4.40 -15.17 -16.50
N LEU A 402 -4.19 -15.27 -15.18
CA LEU A 402 -5.26 -15.60 -14.24
C LEU A 402 -6.42 -14.60 -14.35
N THR A 403 -6.12 -13.30 -14.35
CA THR A 403 -7.16 -12.26 -14.48
C THR A 403 -7.90 -12.38 -15.80
N ARG A 404 -7.21 -12.58 -16.93
CA ARG A 404 -7.86 -12.81 -18.24
C ARG A 404 -8.80 -14.01 -18.21
N GLN A 405 -8.34 -15.12 -17.64
CA GLN A 405 -9.14 -16.33 -17.48
C GLN A 405 -10.39 -16.07 -16.62
N LEU A 406 -10.28 -15.32 -15.53
CA LEU A 406 -11.43 -14.99 -14.67
C LEU A 406 -12.45 -14.11 -15.40
N ILE A 407 -12.03 -13.00 -16.00
CA ILE A 407 -12.97 -12.07 -16.66
C ILE A 407 -13.65 -12.70 -17.87
N GLN A 408 -12.96 -13.58 -18.62
CA GLN A 408 -13.56 -14.36 -19.73
C GLN A 408 -14.69 -15.28 -19.26
N ARG A 409 -14.71 -15.65 -17.98
CA ARG A 409 -15.73 -16.49 -17.36
C ARG A 409 -16.84 -15.68 -16.69
N ASP A 410 -16.91 -14.37 -16.94
CA ASP A 410 -17.85 -13.43 -16.33
C ASP A 410 -17.64 -13.27 -14.81
N ILE A 411 -16.40 -13.43 -14.33
CA ILE A 411 -16.03 -13.22 -12.94
C ILE A 411 -15.33 -11.86 -12.84
N ILE A 412 -15.88 -10.95 -12.03
CA ILE A 412 -15.27 -9.64 -11.82
C ILE A 412 -14.06 -9.77 -10.88
N VAL A 413 -12.97 -9.08 -11.21
CA VAL A 413 -11.72 -9.13 -10.46
C VAL A 413 -11.51 -7.82 -9.70
N LEU A 414 -11.23 -7.93 -8.40
CA LEU A 414 -10.71 -6.83 -7.59
C LEU A 414 -9.22 -7.07 -7.37
N SER A 415 -8.38 -6.06 -7.57
CA SER A 415 -6.93 -6.18 -7.40
C SER A 415 -6.38 -5.14 -6.45
N ALA A 416 -5.34 -5.51 -5.71
CA ALA A 416 -4.59 -4.61 -4.84
C ALA A 416 -3.10 -4.99 -4.82
N GLY A 417 -2.26 -4.04 -4.42
CA GLY A 417 -0.81 -4.21 -4.32
C GLY A 417 -0.12 -4.31 -5.69
N CYS A 418 1.00 -5.02 -5.71
CA CYS A 418 1.83 -5.19 -6.90
C CYS A 418 1.09 -5.86 -8.07
N SER A 419 0.08 -6.69 -7.78
CA SER A 419 -0.81 -7.25 -8.80
C SER A 419 -1.50 -6.16 -9.61
N SER A 420 -2.00 -5.09 -8.97
CA SER A 420 -2.61 -3.97 -9.70
C SER A 420 -1.60 -3.29 -10.60
N GLY A 421 -0.39 -2.99 -10.10
CA GLY A 421 0.66 -2.39 -10.95
C GLY A 421 0.96 -3.21 -12.22
N GLY A 422 0.91 -4.55 -12.15
CA GLY A 422 1.06 -5.40 -13.33
C GLY A 422 -0.16 -5.39 -14.27
N LEU A 423 -1.37 -5.50 -13.71
CA LEU A 423 -2.63 -5.48 -14.47
C LEU A 423 -2.88 -4.14 -15.17
N GLU A 424 -2.60 -3.03 -14.47
CA GLU A 424 -2.67 -1.65 -14.96
C GLU A 424 -1.74 -1.46 -16.17
N ASN A 425 -0.47 -1.85 -16.05
CA ASN A 425 0.52 -1.75 -17.13
C ASN A 425 0.17 -2.63 -18.33
N CYS A 426 -0.57 -3.73 -18.13
CA CYS A 426 -1.07 -4.59 -19.19
C CYS A 426 -2.45 -4.15 -19.75
N GLY A 427 -2.99 -3.02 -19.29
CA GLY A 427 -4.25 -2.45 -19.76
C GLY A 427 -5.52 -3.15 -19.27
N LEU A 428 -5.40 -4.08 -18.30
CA LEU A 428 -6.55 -4.85 -17.78
C LEU A 428 -7.44 -4.05 -16.82
N MET A 429 -7.02 -2.84 -16.44
CA MET A 429 -7.79 -1.91 -15.61
C MET A 429 -8.28 -0.68 -16.39
N SER A 430 -8.15 -0.66 -17.72
CA SER A 430 -8.81 0.33 -18.59
C SER A 430 -10.23 -0.11 -18.95
N PRO A 431 -11.18 0.81 -19.22
CA PRO A 431 -12.52 0.45 -19.69
C PRO A 431 -12.49 -0.38 -20.99
N SER A 432 -11.47 -0.17 -21.83
CA SER A 432 -11.30 -0.93 -23.07
C SER A 432 -11.04 -2.44 -22.83
N ALA A 433 -10.67 -2.83 -21.62
CA ALA A 433 -10.48 -4.23 -21.22
C ALA A 433 -11.80 -5.01 -21.19
N ALA A 434 -12.96 -4.35 -21.14
CA ALA A 434 -14.27 -5.00 -21.18
C ALA A 434 -14.41 -5.97 -22.38
N LYS A 435 -13.76 -5.67 -23.51
CA LYS A 435 -13.72 -6.54 -24.71
C LYS A 435 -13.07 -7.91 -24.48
N LEU A 436 -12.28 -8.05 -23.41
CA LEU A 436 -11.60 -9.28 -23.02
C LEU A 436 -12.44 -10.13 -22.06
N ALA A 437 -13.53 -9.58 -21.52
CA ALA A 437 -14.43 -10.27 -20.61
C ALA A 437 -15.41 -11.19 -21.37
N GLY A 438 -16.03 -12.09 -20.62
CA GLY A 438 -17.14 -12.91 -21.11
C GLY A 438 -18.35 -12.04 -21.48
N PRO A 439 -19.33 -12.58 -22.23
CA PRO A 439 -20.42 -11.79 -22.80
C PRO A 439 -21.24 -11.00 -21.78
N SER A 440 -21.50 -11.58 -20.61
CA SER A 440 -22.33 -10.94 -19.58
C SER A 440 -21.56 -9.84 -18.85
N LEU A 441 -20.34 -10.14 -18.38
CA LEU A 441 -19.52 -9.15 -17.70
C LEU A 441 -19.14 -8.01 -18.64
N ARG A 442 -18.83 -8.30 -19.91
CA ARG A 442 -18.58 -7.30 -20.94
C ARG A 442 -19.75 -6.33 -21.08
N ALA A 443 -20.98 -6.83 -21.20
CA ALA A 443 -22.16 -5.98 -21.35
C ALA A 443 -22.39 -5.06 -20.14
N VAL A 444 -22.11 -5.56 -18.93
CA VAL A 444 -22.16 -4.77 -17.69
C VAL A 444 -21.09 -3.67 -17.71
N CYS A 445 -19.83 -4.04 -17.98
CA CYS A 445 -18.70 -3.11 -18.05
C CYS A 445 -18.91 -2.01 -19.11
N GLU A 446 -19.30 -2.38 -20.34
CA GLU A 446 -19.57 -1.43 -21.41
C GLU A 446 -20.75 -0.49 -21.08
N LYS A 447 -21.79 -0.98 -20.40
CA LYS A 447 -22.92 -0.17 -19.94
C LYS A 447 -22.52 0.84 -18.85
N LEU A 448 -21.62 0.43 -17.96
CA LEU A 448 -21.16 1.22 -16.82
C LEU A 448 -19.94 2.09 -17.14
N GLY A 449 -19.28 1.87 -18.27
CA GLY A 449 -18.06 2.58 -18.68
C GLY A 449 -16.83 2.22 -17.83
N ILE A 450 -16.75 0.98 -17.33
CA ILE A 450 -15.69 0.49 -16.43
C ILE A 450 -14.92 -0.70 -16.99
#